data_AF-A0A6M3IJ59-F1
#
_entry.id   AF-A0A6M3IJ59-F1
#
_cell.length_a   1.000
_cell.length_b   1.000
_cell.length_c   1.000
_cell.angle_alpha   90.00
_cell.angle_beta   90.00
_cell.angle_gamma   90.00
#
_symmetry.space_group_name_H-M   'P 1'
#
loop_
_entity.id
_entity.type
_entity.pdbx_description
1 polymer ?
#
loop_
_entity_poly.entity_id
_entity_poly.type
_entity_poly.pdbx_seq_one_letter_code
_entity_poly.pdbx_strand_id
1 'polypeptide(L)'
;MESEAQKKYNRNYREENREKINAYAFKYRQEHKEKAKAACQKCRKGKREQVINHYGGKCECCGENTFEFLAIDHINGNGRKHRKNIGSASRMIKWLMENNYPEGFRILCHNCNSAIGFYGHCPHKKDK
;
A
#
# COMPACT_ATOMS: atom_id res chain seq x y z
N MET A 1 -20.27 -18.12 23.41
CA MET A 1 -18.90 -18.65 23.34
C MET A 1 -18.97 -20.07 22.78
N GLU A 2 -18.19 -20.43 21.76
CA GLU A 2 -18.18 -21.81 21.23
C GLU A 2 -17.66 -22.80 22.28
N SER A 3 -18.36 -23.93 22.43
CA SER A 3 -17.96 -25.01 23.34
C SER A 3 -16.69 -25.71 22.86
N GLU A 4 -15.93 -26.30 23.78
CA GLU A 4 -14.71 -27.05 23.45
C GLU A 4 -14.99 -28.26 22.54
N ALA A 5 -16.13 -28.92 22.76
CA ALA A 5 -16.59 -30.01 21.91
C ALA A 5 -16.79 -29.55 20.45
N GLN A 6 -17.38 -28.37 20.24
CA GLN A 6 -17.58 -27.80 18.91
C GLN A 6 -16.24 -27.47 18.23
N LYS A 7 -15.29 -26.90 18.96
CA LYS A 7 -13.95 -26.58 18.44
C LYS A 7 -13.19 -27.84 18.01
N LYS A 8 -13.26 -28.91 18.82
CA LYS A 8 -12.63 -30.20 18.52
C LYS A 8 -13.25 -30.84 17.28
N TYR A 9 -14.58 -30.87 17.19
CA TYR A 9 -15.30 -31.36 16.02
C TYR A 9 -14.90 -30.59 14.74
N ASN A 10 -14.91 -29.26 14.79
CA ASN A 10 -14.54 -28.41 13.67
C ASN A 10 -13.09 -28.64 13.20
N ARG A 11 -12.16 -28.90 14.14
CA ARG A 11 -10.76 -29.24 13.81
C ARG A 11 -10.69 -30.58 13.09
N ASN A 12 -11.29 -31.64 13.65
CA ASN A 12 -11.25 -32.98 13.07
C ASN A 12 -11.87 -33.00 11.67
N TYR A 13 -13.03 -32.35 11.50
CA TYR A 13 -13.68 -32.22 10.20
C TYR A 13 -12.78 -31.56 9.15
N ARG A 14 -12.02 -30.52 9.54
CA ARG A 14 -11.07 -29.83 8.64
C ARG A 14 -9.88 -30.70 8.28
N GLU A 15 -9.38 -31.52 9.20
CA GLU A 15 -8.27 -32.45 8.93
C GLU A 15 -8.72 -33.58 7.98
N GLU A 16 -9.83 -34.23 8.30
CA GLU A 16 -10.39 -35.33 7.50
C GLU A 16 -10.79 -34.90 6.09
N ASN A 17 -11.26 -33.66 5.93
CA ASN A 17 -11.69 -33.12 4.63
C ASN A 17 -10.67 -32.16 4.02
N ARG A 18 -9.44 -32.12 4.52
CA ARG A 18 -8.42 -31.13 4.12
C ARG A 18 -8.22 -31.05 2.62
N GLU A 19 -8.08 -32.19 1.95
CA GLU A 19 -7.88 -32.26 0.50
C GLU A 19 -9.07 -31.71 -0.28
N LYS A 20 -10.29 -32.13 0.07
CA LYS A 20 -11.53 -31.65 -0.56
C LYS A 20 -11.73 -30.14 -0.34
N ILE A 21 -11.49 -29.66 0.88
CA ILE A 21 -11.56 -28.25 1.23
C ILE A 21 -10.53 -27.46 0.41
N ASN A 22 -9.30 -27.95 0.32
CA ASN A 22 -8.24 -27.28 -0.45
C ASN A 22 -8.53 -27.27 -1.96
N ALA A 23 -9.02 -28.38 -2.51
CA ALA A 23 -9.39 -28.49 -3.93
C ALA A 23 -10.56 -27.55 -4.28
N TYR A 24 -11.59 -27.51 -3.43
CA TYR A 24 -12.70 -26.57 -3.57
C TYR A 24 -12.22 -25.13 -3.47
N ALA A 25 -11.44 -24.79 -2.44
CA ALA A 25 -10.91 -23.44 -2.25
C ALA A 25 -9.98 -23.02 -3.41
N PHE A 26 -9.22 -23.96 -3.99
CA PHE A 26 -8.41 -23.72 -5.18
C PHE A 26 -9.28 -23.37 -6.38
N LYS A 27 -10.29 -24.19 -6.72
CA LYS A 27 -11.22 -23.92 -7.82
C LYS A 27 -11.91 -22.57 -7.64
N TYR A 28 -12.44 -22.31 -6.45
CA TYR A 28 -13.08 -21.04 -6.11
C TYR A 28 -12.15 -19.84 -6.32
N ARG A 29 -10.88 -19.94 -5.89
CA ARG A 29 -9.89 -18.87 -6.11
C ARG A 29 -9.61 -18.62 -7.60
N GLN A 30 -9.58 -19.67 -8.42
CA GLN A 30 -9.36 -19.54 -9.86
C GLN A 30 -10.56 -18.89 -10.55
N GLU A 31 -11.77 -19.37 -10.25
CA GLU A 31 -13.02 -18.85 -10.82
C GLU A 31 -13.27 -17.39 -10.42
N HIS A 32 -12.91 -17.02 -9.19
CA HIS A 32 -13.12 -15.68 -8.65
C HIS A 32 -11.85 -14.81 -8.61
N LYS A 33 -10.82 -15.14 -9.39
CA LYS A 33 -9.53 -14.43 -9.40
C LYS A 33 -9.69 -12.92 -9.66
N GLU A 34 -10.56 -12.53 -10.60
CA GLU A 34 -10.78 -11.13 -10.95
C GLU A 34 -11.49 -10.36 -9.82
N LYS A 35 -12.45 -11.00 -9.14
CA LYS A 35 -13.11 -10.42 -7.96
C LYS A 35 -12.11 -10.20 -6.83
N ALA A 36 -11.24 -11.18 -6.57
CA ALA A 36 -10.18 -11.06 -5.56
C ALA A 36 -9.17 -9.95 -5.92
N LYS A 37 -8.78 -9.86 -7.20
CA LYS A 37 -7.90 -8.82 -7.73
C LYS A 37 -8.52 -7.43 -7.57
N ALA A 38 -9.79 -7.25 -7.94
CA ALA A 38 -10.51 -5.99 -7.80
C ALA A 38 -10.63 -5.56 -6.32
N ALA A 39 -10.96 -6.50 -5.42
CA ALA A 39 -10.99 -6.23 -3.98
C ALA A 39 -9.62 -5.79 -3.44
N CYS A 40 -8.55 -6.47 -3.86
CA CYS A 40 -7.18 -6.13 -3.49
C CYS A 40 -6.78 -4.74 -4.02
N GLN A 41 -7.09 -4.43 -5.28
CA GLN A 41 -6.86 -3.11 -5.88
C GLN A 41 -7.61 -2.01 -5.13
N LYS A 42 -8.89 -2.22 -4.81
CA LYS A 42 -9.72 -1.28 -4.03
C LYS A 42 -9.11 -1.01 -2.65
N CYS A 43 -8.70 -2.07 -1.95
CA CYS A 43 -8.04 -1.94 -0.65
C CYS A 43 -6.71 -1.16 -0.74
N ARG A 44 -5.88 -1.46 -1.74
CA ARG A 44 -4.62 -0.74 -1.98
C ARG A 44 -4.84 0.73 -2.31
N LYS A 45 -5.84 1.04 -3.15
CA LYS A 45 -6.21 2.41 -3.51
C LYS A 45 -6.63 3.19 -2.26
N GLY A 46 -7.55 2.65 -1.45
CA GLY A 46 -8.03 3.33 -0.24
C GLY A 46 -6.92 3.61 0.78
N LYS A 47 -6.01 2.66 1.01
CA LYS A 47 -4.85 2.88 1.89
C LYS A 47 -3.90 3.97 1.35
N ARG A 48 -3.66 3.98 0.03
CA ARG A 48 -2.84 5.02 -0.60
C ARG A 48 -3.48 6.39 -0.45
N GLU A 49 -4.78 6.49 -0.64
CA GLU A 49 -5.57 7.72 -0.47
C GLU A 49 -5.50 8.26 0.95
N GLN A 50 -5.64 7.41 1.96
CA GLN A 50 -5.46 7.82 3.36
C GLN A 50 -4.07 8.41 3.62
N VAL A 51 -3.00 7.76 3.15
CA VAL A 51 -1.64 8.27 3.30
C VAL A 51 -1.43 9.58 2.55
N ILE A 52 -1.91 9.68 1.31
CA ILE A 52 -1.77 10.93 0.52
C ILE A 52 -2.48 12.08 1.20
N ASN A 53 -3.71 11.87 1.66
CA ASN A 53 -4.50 12.89 2.33
C ASN A 53 -3.87 13.31 3.66
N HIS A 54 -3.28 12.36 4.41
CA HIS A 54 -2.56 12.66 5.64
C HIS A 54 -1.41 13.65 5.39
N TYR A 55 -0.61 13.42 4.34
CA TYR A 55 0.54 14.26 3.99
C TYR A 55 0.17 15.45 3.08
N GLY A 56 -1.09 15.89 3.10
CA GLY A 56 -1.54 17.16 2.49
C GLY A 56 -2.29 17.04 1.16
N GLY A 57 -2.38 15.86 0.55
CA GLY A 57 -3.27 15.60 -0.60
C GLY A 57 -2.85 16.23 -1.93
N LYS A 58 -1.73 16.96 -1.98
CA LYS A 58 -1.24 17.65 -3.18
C LYS A 58 0.28 17.73 -3.18
N CYS A 59 0.85 17.94 -4.37
CA CYS A 59 2.26 18.19 -4.55
C CYS A 59 2.69 19.47 -3.80
N GLU A 60 3.61 19.33 -2.85
CA GLU A 60 4.18 20.44 -2.08
C GLU A 60 4.92 21.45 -2.98
N CYS A 61 5.41 21.02 -4.15
CA CYS A 61 6.17 21.87 -5.06
C CYS A 61 5.28 22.71 -5.99
N CYS A 62 4.41 22.07 -6.78
CA CYS A 62 3.65 22.71 -7.86
C CYS A 62 2.12 22.71 -7.64
N GLY A 63 1.62 22.14 -6.54
CA GLY A 63 0.19 22.14 -6.21
C GLY A 63 -0.67 21.10 -6.93
N GLU A 64 -0.10 20.30 -7.86
CA GLU A 64 -0.78 19.17 -8.50
C GLU A 64 -1.49 18.28 -7.48
N ASN A 65 -2.75 17.92 -7.71
CA ASN A 65 -3.58 17.16 -6.77
C ASN A 65 -4.29 15.96 -7.41
N THR A 66 -4.06 15.68 -8.69
CA THR A 66 -4.55 14.48 -9.37
C THR A 66 -3.91 13.25 -8.74
N PHE A 67 -4.72 12.43 -8.07
CA PHE A 67 -4.28 11.29 -7.25
C PHE A 67 -3.28 10.36 -7.96
N GLU A 68 -3.50 10.11 -9.25
CA GLU A 68 -2.67 9.26 -10.12
C GLU A 68 -1.27 9.83 -10.36
N PHE A 69 -1.09 11.15 -10.24
CA PHE A 69 0.20 11.80 -10.42
C PHE A 69 1.01 11.93 -9.14
N LEU A 70 0.43 11.62 -7.98
CA LEU A 70 1.07 11.82 -6.69
C LEU A 70 2.04 10.69 -6.31
N ALA A 71 3.07 11.05 -5.57
CA ALA A 71 4.09 10.16 -5.04
C ALA A 71 4.41 10.59 -3.61
N ILE A 72 4.72 9.60 -2.77
CA ILE A 72 5.24 9.84 -1.43
C ILE A 72 6.75 9.96 -1.55
N ASP A 73 7.30 11.09 -1.13
CA ASP A 73 8.72 11.41 -1.15
C ASP A 73 9.29 11.50 0.27
N HIS A 74 10.58 11.20 0.40
CA HIS A 74 11.34 11.33 1.64
C HIS A 74 12.05 12.68 1.67
N ILE A 75 11.65 13.57 2.59
CA ILE A 75 12.13 14.96 2.65
C ILE A 75 13.66 15.02 2.75
N ASN A 76 14.25 14.21 3.62
CA ASN A 76 15.70 14.18 3.88
C ASN A 76 16.47 13.23 2.95
N GLY A 77 15.88 12.84 1.81
CA GLY A 77 16.41 11.76 1.00
C GLY A 77 16.33 10.40 1.72
N ASN A 78 17.15 9.43 1.33
CA ASN A 78 17.17 8.05 1.87
C ASN A 78 16.02 7.12 1.46
N GLY A 79 15.15 7.53 0.53
CA GLY A 79 14.09 6.65 0.04
C GLY A 79 14.58 5.31 -0.51
N ARG A 80 15.79 5.25 -1.10
CA ARG A 80 16.41 4.00 -1.54
C ARG A 80 16.74 3.06 -0.38
N LYS A 81 17.31 3.59 0.72
CA LYS A 81 17.64 2.81 1.93
C LYS A 81 16.37 2.31 2.60
N HIS A 82 15.37 3.18 2.76
CA HIS A 82 14.10 2.78 3.33
C HIS A 82 13.40 1.71 2.48
N ARG A 83 13.35 1.89 1.15
CA ARG A 83 12.81 0.89 0.21
C ARG A 83 13.56 -0.44 0.25
N LYS A 84 14.88 -0.45 0.46
CA LYS A 84 15.65 -1.68 0.64
C LYS A 84 15.22 -2.46 1.89
N ASN A 85 14.87 -1.76 2.98
CA ASN A 85 14.46 -2.39 4.24
C ASN A 85 13.01 -2.91 4.18
N ILE A 86 12.09 -2.16 3.58
CA ILE A 86 10.66 -2.51 3.55
C ILE A 86 10.27 -3.32 2.30
N GLY A 87 11.04 -3.24 1.21
CA GLY A 87 10.88 -4.02 -0.01
C GLY A 87 10.04 -3.36 -1.12
N SER A 88 8.81 -2.91 -0.83
CA SER A 88 7.89 -2.41 -1.87
C SER A 88 7.11 -1.15 -1.49
N ALA A 89 6.59 -0.43 -2.50
CA ALA A 89 5.76 0.75 -2.29
C ALA A 89 4.46 0.46 -1.51
N SER A 90 3.83 -0.70 -1.73
CA SER A 90 2.67 -1.10 -0.93
C SER A 90 3.02 -1.36 0.54
N ARG A 91 4.22 -1.88 0.81
CA ARG A 91 4.72 -2.03 2.18
C ARG A 91 5.08 -0.69 2.81
N MET A 92 5.50 0.30 2.02
CA MET A 92 5.73 1.66 2.51
C MET A 92 4.43 2.32 3.00
N ILE A 93 3.35 2.23 2.23
CA ILE A 93 2.02 2.73 2.65
C ILE A 93 1.61 2.04 3.94
N LYS A 94 1.72 0.70 3.99
CA LYS A 94 1.40 -0.06 5.20
C LYS A 94 2.25 0.41 6.40
N TRP A 95 3.56 0.56 6.22
CA TRP A 95 4.47 1.01 7.27
C TRP A 95 4.13 2.42 7.78
N LEU A 96 3.78 3.35 6.90
CA LEU A 96 3.37 4.71 7.30
C LEU A 96 2.14 4.68 8.20
N MET A 97 1.13 3.89 7.84
CA MET A 97 -0.06 3.69 8.68
C MET A 97 0.31 2.95 9.99
N GLU A 98 1.15 1.91 9.88
CA GLU A 98 1.86 1.15 10.93
C GLU A 98 2.40 2.02 12.07
N ASN A 99 3.05 3.12 11.67
CA ASN A 99 3.86 3.97 12.53
C ASN A 99 3.18 5.33 12.80
N ASN A 100 1.85 5.39 12.71
CA ASN A 100 1.05 6.60 12.96
C ASN A 100 1.48 7.84 12.16
N TYR A 101 1.83 7.62 10.89
CA TYR A 101 2.19 8.67 9.93
C TYR A 101 3.32 9.60 10.43
N PRO A 102 4.56 9.08 10.57
CA PRO A 102 5.67 9.87 11.07
C PRO A 102 5.99 11.05 10.14
N GLU A 103 6.63 12.07 10.71
CA GLU A 103 7.19 13.18 9.94
C GLU A 103 8.33 12.72 8.99
N GLY A 104 8.83 13.63 8.15
CA GLY A 104 9.91 13.36 7.20
C GLY A 104 9.47 12.84 5.84
N PHE A 105 8.15 12.82 5.59
CA PHE A 105 7.54 12.47 4.31
C PHE A 105 6.73 13.64 3.77
N ARG A 106 6.65 13.74 2.45
CA ARG A 106 5.80 14.72 1.76
C ARG A 106 5.15 14.10 0.52
N ILE A 107 4.15 14.80 -0.02
CA ILE A 107 3.56 14.47 -1.30
C ILE A 107 4.17 15.34 -2.40
N LEU A 108 4.61 14.71 -3.48
CA LEU A 108 5.06 15.35 -4.72
C LEU A 108 4.35 14.73 -5.92
N CYS A 109 4.22 15.45 -7.02
CA CYS A 109 3.86 14.79 -8.28
C CYS A 109 5.06 13.99 -8.84
N HIS A 110 4.80 13.03 -9.72
CA HIS A 110 5.84 12.17 -10.32
C HIS A 110 6.96 12.96 -10.99
N ASN A 111 6.64 14.10 -11.62
CA ASN A 111 7.63 14.95 -12.27
C ASN A 111 8.48 15.71 -11.26
N CYS A 112 7.88 16.29 -10.21
CA CYS A 112 8.63 16.98 -9.16
C CYS A 112 9.51 16.02 -8.37
N ASN A 113 9.00 14.83 -8.03
CA ASN A 113 9.77 13.79 -7.36
C ASN A 113 10.96 13.33 -8.20
N SER A 114 10.73 13.06 -9.49
CA SER A 114 11.80 12.68 -10.42
C SER A 114 12.83 13.79 -10.59
N ALA A 115 12.41 15.04 -10.74
CA ALA A 115 13.33 16.17 -10.88
C ALA A 115 14.26 16.31 -9.67
N ILE A 116 13.73 16.20 -8.45
CA ILE A 116 14.54 16.22 -7.23
C ILE A 116 15.47 15.01 -7.18
N GLY A 117 15.00 13.83 -7.57
CA GLY A 117 15.81 12.60 -7.58
C GLY A 117 16.97 12.63 -8.59
N PHE A 118 16.77 13.21 -9.78
CA PHE A 118 17.77 13.25 -10.85
C PHE A 118 18.67 14.49 -10.79
N TYR A 119 18.10 15.66 -10.47
CA TYR A 119 18.80 16.95 -10.58
C TYR A 119 19.05 17.61 -9.21
N GLY A 120 18.60 16.99 -8.11
CA GLY A 120 18.68 17.56 -6.75
C GLY A 120 17.71 18.70 -6.48
N HIS A 121 16.99 19.19 -7.50
CA HIS A 121 16.02 20.28 -7.38
C HIS A 121 14.89 20.13 -8.41
N CYS A 122 13.75 20.77 -8.14
CA CYS A 122 12.66 20.87 -9.10
C CYS A 122 12.74 22.21 -9.87
N PRO A 123 12.59 22.22 -11.20
CA PRO A 123 12.58 23.46 -12.00
C PRO A 123 11.55 24.49 -11.53
N HIS A 124 10.39 24.07 -11.03
CA HIS A 124 9.38 24.97 -10.44
C HIS A 124 9.87 25.82 -9.25
N LYS A 125 11.04 25.49 -8.66
CA LYS A 125 11.66 26.29 -7.61
C LYS A 125 12.70 27.31 -8.12
N LYS A 126 13.10 27.23 -9.41
CA LYS A 126 14.00 28.21 -10.03
C LYS A 126 13.24 29.43 -10.57
N ASP A 127 11.95 29.26 -10.87
CA ASP A 127 11.11 30.29 -11.48
C ASP A 127 10.10 30.91 -10.50
N LYS A 128 10.42 30.92 -9.19
CA LYS A 128 9.64 31.60 -8.14
C LYS A 128 10.40 32.80 -7.59
#